data_AF-A0A7S0BBM2-F1
#
_entry.id   AF-A0A7S0BBM2-F1
#
_cell.length_a   1.000
_cell.length_b   1.000
_cell.length_c   1.000
_cell.angle_alpha   90.00
_cell.angle_beta   90.00
_cell.angle_gamma   90.00
#
_symmetry.space_group_name_H-M   'P 1'
#
loop_
_entity.id
_entity.type
_entity.pdbx_description
1 polymer ?
#
loop_
_entity_poly.entity_id
_entity_poly.type
_entity_poly.pdbx_seq_one_letter_code
_entity_poly.pdbx_strand_id
1 'polypeptide(L)'
;WNMYMQNTLADRYGNFLHGPIEVLSKKAVDSYRDGAERCKEEVNMWDKGEDWYLFLCLEHLGVPHVRELRLLNDHYWASVYTPCNTPFATFHPFKDKDTWQRCLREVCPMVLNPWTSQAMAAYKQETPVIASIDVRWRWPALAAVAAVSLASSL
;
A
#
# COMPACT_ATOMS: atom_id res chain seq x y z
N TRP A 1 3.67 -4.12 17.31
CA TRP A 1 4.80 -4.20 16.36
C TRP A 1 4.97 -2.83 15.74
N ASN A 2 6.13 -2.17 15.94
CA ASN A 2 6.43 -0.86 15.35
C ASN A 2 7.61 -1.05 14.41
N MET A 3 7.37 -1.15 13.10
CA MET A 3 8.42 -1.21 12.08
C MET A 3 7.88 -1.06 10.66
N TYR A 4 8.80 -0.94 9.72
CA TYR A 4 8.58 -0.98 8.27
C TYR A 4 9.50 -2.01 7.58
N MET A 5 9.21 -2.36 6.33
CA MET A 5 10.04 -3.26 5.53
C MET A 5 10.75 -2.52 4.40
N GLN A 6 12.07 -2.67 4.31
CA GLN A 6 12.89 -2.24 3.18
C GLN A 6 12.77 -3.27 2.05
N ASN A 7 12.41 -2.80 0.85
CA ASN A 7 12.06 -3.68 -0.27
C ASN A 7 13.11 -3.73 -1.39
N THR A 8 14.14 -2.89 -1.33
CA THR A 8 15.24 -2.85 -2.29
C THR A 8 16.60 -2.87 -1.58
N LEU A 9 17.66 -3.18 -2.33
CA LEU A 9 19.00 -2.75 -1.96
C LEU A 9 19.13 -1.23 -2.09
N ALA A 10 20.12 -0.64 -1.42
CA ALA A 10 20.38 0.79 -1.49
C ALA A 10 20.48 1.25 -2.96
N ASP A 11 19.66 2.21 -3.35
CA ASP A 11 19.80 2.87 -4.65
C ASP A 11 21.07 3.75 -4.68
N ARG A 12 21.27 4.50 -5.78
CA ARG A 12 22.42 5.42 -5.92
C ARG A 12 22.51 6.47 -4.81
N TYR A 13 21.40 6.75 -4.13
CA TYR A 13 21.28 7.78 -3.11
C TYR A 13 21.13 7.23 -1.69
N GLY A 14 21.21 5.91 -1.51
CA GLY A 14 21.06 5.26 -0.21
C GLY A 14 19.61 5.03 0.23
N ASN A 15 18.65 5.11 -0.69
CA ASN A 15 17.24 4.80 -0.42
C ASN A 15 17.00 3.28 -0.44
N PHE A 16 16.20 2.78 0.51
CA PHE A 16 15.85 1.38 0.65
C PHE A 16 14.34 1.09 0.48
N LEU A 17 13.55 2.10 0.14
CA LEU A 17 12.13 2.00 -0.19
C LEU A 17 11.90 2.48 -1.62
N HIS A 18 11.43 1.59 -2.50
CA HIS A 18 11.00 1.94 -3.85
C HIS A 18 9.53 1.59 -4.07
N GLY A 19 8.82 2.44 -4.80
CA GLY A 19 7.51 2.08 -5.34
C GLY A 19 7.54 0.79 -6.18
N PRO A 20 6.42 0.05 -6.28
CA PRO A 20 5.06 0.48 -5.95
C PRO A 20 4.54 -0.06 -4.59
N ILE A 21 5.40 -0.43 -3.65
CA ILE A 21 4.95 -0.96 -2.36
C ILE A 21 5.83 -0.58 -1.17
N GLU A 22 5.23 0.10 -0.21
CA GLU A 22 5.84 0.45 1.08
C GLU A 22 5.05 -0.23 2.20
N VAL A 23 5.65 -1.23 2.86
CA VAL A 23 4.97 -2.00 3.90
C VAL A 23 5.32 -1.46 5.28
N LEU A 24 4.32 -0.84 5.92
CA LEU A 24 4.43 -0.32 7.28
C LEU A 24 3.45 -1.03 8.20
N SER A 25 3.90 -1.35 9.42
CA SER A 25 2.99 -1.73 10.49
C SER A 25 2.10 -0.54 10.87
N LYS A 26 0.89 -0.81 11.39
CA LYS A 26 -0.01 0.26 11.87
C LYS A 26 0.68 1.23 12.84
N LYS A 27 1.51 0.71 13.75
CA LYS A 27 2.24 1.54 14.72
C LYS A 27 3.33 2.38 14.07
N ALA A 28 3.96 1.92 12.99
CA ALA A 28 4.90 2.73 12.21
C ALA A 28 4.18 3.88 11.49
N VAL A 29 2.96 3.64 10.97
CA VAL A 29 2.10 4.70 10.42
C VAL A 29 1.72 5.72 11.50
N ASP A 30 1.38 5.25 12.72
CA ASP A 30 1.12 6.14 13.85
C ASP A 30 2.36 6.97 14.21
N SER A 31 3.56 6.36 14.27
CA SER A 31 4.82 7.07 14.52
C SER A 31 5.12 8.12 13.44
N TYR A 32 4.92 7.78 12.15
CA TYR A 32 5.06 8.71 11.04
C TYR A 32 4.09 9.89 11.17
N ARG A 33 2.80 9.63 11.47
CA ARG A 33 1.79 10.66 11.71
C ARG A 33 2.19 11.58 12.86
N ASP A 34 2.55 11.01 14.00
CA ASP A 34 2.85 11.76 15.22
C ASP A 34 4.16 12.57 15.10
N GLY A 35 5.08 12.11 14.22
CA GLY A 35 6.34 12.78 13.89
C GLY A 35 6.30 13.65 12.63
N ALA A 36 5.15 13.85 12.00
CA ALA A 36 5.06 14.46 10.67
C ALA A 36 5.61 15.89 10.62
N GLU A 37 5.35 16.72 11.64
CA GLU A 37 5.87 18.09 11.69
C GLU A 37 7.39 18.11 11.82
N ARG A 38 7.97 17.24 12.66
CA ARG A 38 9.42 17.08 12.77
C ARG A 38 10.04 16.68 11.43
N CYS A 39 9.42 15.76 10.69
CA CYS A 39 9.94 15.40 9.37
C CYS A 39 9.89 16.57 8.38
N LYS A 40 8.85 17.41 8.39
CA LYS A 40 8.79 18.60 7.54
C LYS A 40 9.89 19.62 7.87
N GLU A 41 10.22 19.76 9.15
CA GLU A 41 11.22 20.72 9.63
C GLU A 41 12.66 20.21 9.51
N GLU A 42 12.87 18.92 9.78
CA GLU A 42 14.18 18.31 10.00
C GLU A 42 14.66 17.44 8.82
N VAL A 43 13.76 17.00 7.92
CA VAL A 43 14.09 16.17 6.75
C VAL A 43 13.94 16.98 5.46
N ASN A 44 15.03 17.08 4.68
CA ASN A 44 15.00 17.78 3.40
C ASN A 44 14.19 16.99 2.35
N MET A 45 13.10 17.59 1.85
CA MET A 45 12.20 17.01 0.85
C MET A 45 12.45 17.53 -0.58
N TRP A 46 13.20 18.62 -0.78
CA TRP A 46 13.20 19.42 -2.02
C TRP A 46 13.56 18.64 -3.29
N ASP A 47 14.46 17.66 -3.16
CA ASP A 47 14.99 16.84 -4.25
C ASP A 47 14.70 15.34 -4.03
N LYS A 48 13.68 15.01 -3.23
CA LYS A 48 13.35 13.64 -2.83
C LYS A 48 11.98 13.22 -3.39
N GLY A 49 11.93 11.97 -3.89
CA GLY A 49 10.66 11.30 -4.17
C GLY A 49 9.90 10.99 -2.88
N GLU A 50 8.62 10.61 -3.02
CA GLU A 50 7.76 10.29 -1.87
C GLU A 50 8.27 9.10 -1.06
N ASP A 51 8.64 8.00 -1.73
CA ASP A 51 9.22 6.80 -1.14
C ASP A 51 10.53 7.08 -0.39
N TRP A 52 11.40 7.90 -0.98
CA TRP A 52 12.66 8.32 -0.37
C TRP A 52 12.43 9.25 0.83
N TYR A 53 11.52 10.22 0.73
CA TYR A 53 11.15 11.07 1.85
C TYR A 53 10.57 10.24 3.01
N LEU A 54 9.70 9.28 2.71
CA LEU A 54 9.13 8.36 3.70
C LEU A 54 10.24 7.56 4.40
N PHE A 55 11.19 7.00 3.65
CA PHE A 55 12.36 6.30 4.22
C PHE A 55 13.14 7.21 5.18
N LEU A 56 13.53 8.41 4.72
CA LEU A 56 14.32 9.35 5.52
C LEU A 56 13.58 9.77 6.80
N CYS A 57 12.27 10.02 6.71
CA CYS A 57 11.46 10.36 7.87
C CYS A 57 11.34 9.20 8.86
N LEU A 58 11.14 7.96 8.41
CA LEU A 58 11.07 6.80 9.29
C LEU A 58 12.41 6.54 10.00
N GLU A 59 13.53 6.71 9.29
CA GLU A 59 14.87 6.65 9.91
C GLU A 59 15.06 7.77 10.93
N HIS A 60 14.68 9.00 10.59
CA HIS A 60 14.78 10.16 11.47
C HIS A 60 13.94 10.00 12.76
N LEU A 61 12.77 9.37 12.65
CA LEU A 61 11.90 9.07 13.79
C LEU A 61 12.33 7.81 14.56
N GLY A 62 13.38 7.10 14.12
CA GLY A 62 13.88 5.90 14.77
C GLY A 62 12.92 4.71 14.69
N VAL A 63 12.07 4.67 13.65
CA VAL A 63 11.19 3.51 13.41
C VAL A 63 12.07 2.36 12.92
N PRO A 64 12.10 1.20 13.61
CA PRO A 64 12.99 0.12 13.21
C PRO A 64 12.50 -0.54 11.91
N HIS A 65 13.41 -1.23 11.24
CA HIS A 65 13.13 -1.87 9.95
C HIS A 65 13.65 -3.30 9.86
N VAL A 66 13.08 -4.06 8.93
CA VAL A 66 13.68 -5.30 8.41
C VAL A 66 13.77 -5.22 6.90
N ARG A 67 14.65 -6.01 6.31
CA ARG A 67 14.77 -6.12 4.86
C ARG A 67 13.98 -7.33 4.37
N GLU A 68 13.10 -7.12 3.39
CA GLU A 68 12.36 -8.18 2.69
C GLU A 68 12.41 -7.91 1.18
N LEU A 69 13.46 -8.43 0.54
CA LEU A 69 13.75 -8.19 -0.87
C LEU A 69 12.82 -8.97 -1.82
N ARG A 70 11.93 -9.81 -1.31
CA ARG A 70 10.89 -10.46 -2.13
C ARG A 70 9.66 -9.57 -2.31
N LEU A 71 9.56 -8.44 -1.61
CA LEU A 71 8.45 -7.50 -1.81
C LEU A 71 8.47 -6.89 -3.22
N LEU A 72 9.65 -6.58 -3.75
CA LEU A 72 9.79 -5.85 -4.99
C LEU A 72 10.73 -6.58 -5.95
N ASN A 73 10.33 -6.69 -7.22
CA ASN A 73 11.24 -6.92 -8.34
C ASN A 73 11.42 -5.61 -9.10
N ASP A 74 12.59 -5.02 -9.04
CA ASP A 74 12.91 -3.73 -9.63
C ASP A 74 13.93 -3.90 -10.75
N HIS A 75 13.61 -3.28 -11.87
CA HIS A 75 14.45 -3.24 -13.04
C HIS A 75 15.81 -2.55 -12.83
N TYR A 76 15.98 -1.71 -11.80
CA TYR A 76 17.30 -1.13 -11.50
C TYR A 76 18.37 -2.19 -11.21
N TRP A 77 17.95 -3.40 -10.84
CA TRP A 77 18.83 -4.54 -10.56
C TRP A 77 18.45 -5.83 -11.31
N ALA A 78 17.30 -5.86 -11.99
CA ALA A 78 16.82 -7.00 -12.78
C ALA A 78 16.69 -6.69 -14.29
N SER A 79 16.67 -7.72 -15.14
CA SER A 79 16.55 -7.58 -16.61
C SER A 79 15.31 -6.80 -17.05
N VAL A 80 15.35 -6.25 -18.28
CA VAL A 80 14.24 -5.51 -18.93
C VAL A 80 12.95 -6.33 -18.98
N TYR A 81 13.07 -7.66 -19.02
CA TYR A 81 11.97 -8.59 -18.95
C TYR A 81 11.96 -9.32 -17.61
N THR A 82 10.85 -9.22 -16.87
CA THR A 82 10.57 -10.04 -15.67
C THR A 82 9.28 -10.82 -15.90
N PRO A 83 9.31 -12.17 -15.77
CA PRO A 83 8.10 -12.99 -15.73
C PRO A 83 7.24 -12.62 -14.52
N CYS A 84 5.93 -12.56 -14.69
CA CYS A 84 5.02 -12.11 -13.64
C CYS A 84 4.61 -13.27 -12.71
N ASN A 85 4.87 -14.51 -13.11
CA ASN A 85 4.69 -15.73 -12.31
C ASN A 85 5.91 -16.02 -11.41
N THR A 86 6.38 -14.99 -10.70
CA THR A 86 7.53 -15.07 -9.79
C THR A 86 7.08 -14.92 -8.33
N PRO A 87 7.93 -15.26 -7.34
CA PRO A 87 7.57 -15.10 -5.92
C PRO A 87 7.57 -13.64 -5.42
N PHE A 88 7.78 -12.65 -6.29
CA PHE A 88 7.77 -11.24 -5.91
C PHE A 88 6.34 -10.72 -5.76
N ALA A 89 6.11 -9.84 -4.78
CA ALA A 89 4.78 -9.26 -4.57
C ALA A 89 4.45 -8.15 -5.57
N THR A 90 5.42 -7.30 -5.93
CA THR A 90 5.26 -6.21 -6.88
C THR A 90 6.45 -6.05 -7.82
N PHE A 91 6.28 -5.22 -8.86
CA PHE A 91 7.23 -5.06 -9.95
C PHE A 91 7.42 -3.57 -10.30
N HIS A 92 8.67 -3.14 -10.47
CA HIS A 92 9.05 -1.79 -10.90
C HIS A 92 9.95 -1.86 -12.15
N PRO A 93 9.80 -0.96 -13.15
CA PRO A 93 8.93 0.21 -13.23
C PRO A 93 7.72 -0.02 -14.16
N PHE A 94 7.12 -1.21 -14.18
CA PHE A 94 6.06 -1.52 -15.13
C PHE A 94 4.86 -0.57 -14.94
N LYS A 95 4.70 0.38 -15.88
CA LYS A 95 3.68 1.43 -15.86
C LYS A 95 2.77 1.38 -17.09
N ASP A 96 2.98 0.43 -17.99
CA ASP A 96 2.21 0.31 -19.22
C ASP A 96 1.12 -0.78 -19.13
N LYS A 97 0.03 -0.53 -19.85
CA LYS A 97 -1.15 -1.40 -19.87
C LYS A 97 -0.83 -2.78 -20.43
N ASP A 98 0.03 -2.87 -21.43
CA ASP A 98 0.30 -4.12 -22.14
C ASP A 98 1.08 -5.10 -21.24
N THR A 99 2.03 -4.59 -20.45
CA THR A 99 2.74 -5.34 -19.43
C THR A 99 1.80 -5.82 -18.34
N TRP A 100 0.90 -4.97 -17.85
CA TRP A 100 -0.12 -5.39 -16.87
C TRP A 100 -1.01 -6.51 -17.42
N GLN A 101 -1.50 -6.37 -18.65
CA GLN A 101 -2.31 -7.40 -19.30
C GLN A 101 -1.52 -8.69 -19.52
N ARG A 102 -0.24 -8.60 -19.92
CA ARG A 102 0.66 -9.77 -20.02
C ARG A 102 0.77 -10.47 -18.67
N CYS A 103 1.06 -9.74 -17.59
CA CYS A 103 1.15 -10.31 -16.25
C CYS A 103 -0.13 -11.04 -15.85
N LEU A 104 -1.29 -10.42 -16.11
CA LEU A 104 -2.58 -11.04 -15.83
C LEU A 104 -2.76 -12.36 -16.61
N ARG A 105 -2.34 -12.42 -17.87
CA ARG A 105 -2.38 -13.68 -18.65
C ARG A 105 -1.43 -14.74 -18.13
N GLU A 106 -0.24 -14.35 -17.68
CA GLU A 106 0.78 -15.26 -17.16
C GLU A 106 0.36 -15.92 -15.83
N VAL A 107 -0.29 -15.17 -14.94
CA VAL A 107 -0.70 -15.67 -13.60
C VAL A 107 -2.14 -16.19 -13.57
N CYS A 108 -3.01 -15.71 -14.46
CA CYS A 108 -4.42 -16.07 -14.55
C CYS A 108 -4.81 -16.55 -15.97
N PRO A 109 -4.30 -17.71 -16.42
CA PRO A 109 -4.61 -18.23 -17.76
C PRO A 109 -6.11 -18.47 -18.00
N MET A 110 -6.92 -18.59 -16.94
CA MET A 110 -8.37 -18.84 -17.03
C MET A 110 -9.26 -17.57 -17.05
N VAL A 111 -8.71 -16.36 -16.89
CA VAL A 111 -9.53 -15.13 -16.72
C VAL A 111 -9.80 -14.37 -18.03
N LEU A 112 -9.33 -14.87 -19.18
CA LEU A 112 -9.48 -14.17 -20.47
C LEU A 112 -10.84 -14.38 -21.18
N ASN A 113 -11.89 -14.72 -20.45
CA ASN A 113 -13.23 -14.41 -20.94
C ASN A 113 -14.20 -14.03 -19.82
N PRO A 114 -14.43 -12.73 -19.59
CA PRO A 114 -15.50 -12.23 -18.72
C PRO A 114 -16.92 -12.65 -19.16
N TRP A 115 -17.08 -13.22 -20.36
CA TRP A 115 -18.36 -13.54 -21.02
C TRP A 115 -18.55 -15.02 -21.44
N THR A 116 -17.61 -15.95 -21.19
CA THR A 116 -17.84 -17.42 -21.42
C THR A 116 -17.69 -18.24 -20.15
N SER A 117 -18.27 -17.74 -19.06
CA SER A 117 -18.20 -18.29 -17.73
C SER A 117 -18.85 -19.68 -17.59
N GLN A 118 -18.00 -20.71 -17.52
CA GLN A 118 -18.22 -21.84 -16.58
C GLN A 118 -17.32 -21.69 -15.35
N ALA A 119 -16.10 -21.15 -15.48
CA ALA A 119 -15.16 -20.99 -14.38
C ALA A 119 -15.56 -19.90 -13.34
N MET A 120 -16.18 -18.79 -13.75
CA MET A 120 -16.66 -17.78 -12.79
C MET A 120 -17.90 -18.22 -12.00
N ALA A 121 -18.70 -19.15 -12.56
CA ALA A 121 -19.84 -19.73 -11.85
C ALA A 121 -19.36 -20.67 -10.73
N ALA A 122 -18.27 -21.42 -10.96
CA ALA A 122 -17.63 -22.25 -9.94
C ALA A 122 -16.93 -21.43 -8.84
N TYR A 123 -16.23 -20.33 -9.18
CA TYR A 123 -15.58 -19.46 -8.19
C TYR A 123 -16.56 -18.83 -7.18
N LYS A 124 -17.78 -18.51 -7.63
CA LYS A 124 -18.85 -17.98 -6.77
C LYS A 124 -19.38 -18.97 -5.73
N GLN A 125 -19.14 -20.27 -5.88
CA GLN A 125 -19.71 -21.29 -5.00
C GLN A 125 -18.76 -21.79 -3.90
N GLU A 126 -17.44 -21.66 -4.08
CA GLU A 126 -16.47 -22.24 -3.15
C GLU A 126 -15.78 -21.23 -2.22
N THR A 127 -15.94 -19.93 -2.47
CA THR A 127 -15.44 -18.90 -1.55
C THR A 127 -16.56 -18.46 -0.61
N PRO A 128 -16.45 -18.65 0.73
CA PRO A 128 -17.28 -17.88 1.63
C PRO A 128 -16.95 -16.42 1.35
N VAL A 129 -17.92 -15.69 0.82
CA VAL A 129 -17.87 -14.23 0.76
C VAL A 129 -17.53 -13.80 2.18
N ILE A 130 -16.31 -13.31 2.42
CA ILE A 130 -16.04 -12.48 3.58
C ILE A 130 -16.92 -11.26 3.35
N ALA A 131 -18.14 -11.35 3.85
CA ALA A 131 -19.14 -10.33 3.74
C ALA A 131 -18.52 -9.05 4.30
N SER A 132 -18.39 -8.06 3.41
CA SER A 132 -18.18 -6.65 3.74
C SER A 132 -17.13 -6.38 4.82
N ILE A 133 -15.93 -5.97 4.42
CA ILE A 133 -15.21 -5.00 5.23
C ILE A 133 -16.04 -3.71 5.16
N ASP A 134 -16.93 -3.50 6.13
CA ASP A 134 -17.61 -2.23 6.35
C ASP A 134 -16.56 -1.24 6.86
N VAL A 135 -15.88 -0.56 5.92
CA VAL A 135 -15.01 0.58 6.25
C VAL A 135 -15.93 1.74 6.62
N ARG A 136 -16.45 1.72 7.86
CA ARG A 136 -17.09 2.90 8.46
C ARG A 136 -16.04 3.97 8.66
N TRP A 137 -15.95 4.87 7.68
CA TRP A 137 -15.37 6.19 7.84
C TRP A 137 -16.20 6.94 8.90
N ARG A 138 -15.83 6.81 10.18
CA ARG A 138 -16.34 7.70 11.23
C ARG A 138 -15.63 9.04 11.07
N TRP A 139 -16.21 9.92 10.26
CA TRP A 139 -15.98 11.35 10.38
C TRP A 139 -16.41 11.77 11.78
N PRO A 140 -15.58 12.47 12.57
CA PRO A 140 -16.03 13.01 13.84
C PRO A 140 -17.00 14.14 13.53
N ALA A 141 -18.30 13.88 13.68
CA ALA A 141 -19.32 14.91 13.65
C ALA A 141 -19.10 15.85 14.84
N LEU A 142 -18.64 17.06 14.55
CA LEU A 142 -18.91 18.23 15.37
C LEU A 142 -20.42 18.47 15.33
N ALA A 143 -21.14 18.15 16.40
CA ALA A 143 -22.38 18.83 16.77
C ALA A 143 -22.73 18.56 18.23
N ALA A 144 -23.00 19.65 18.93
CA ALA A 144 -23.13 19.82 20.36
C ALA A 144 -24.34 19.11 21.01
N VAL A 145 -24.09 18.62 22.22
CA VAL A 145 -24.85 18.78 23.49
C VAL A 145 -26.40 18.73 23.47
N ALA A 146 -26.91 17.70 24.15
CA ALA A 146 -28.09 17.56 25.04
C ALA A 146 -28.97 18.81 25.33
N ALA A 147 -30.25 18.75 25.70
CA ALA A 147 -31.31 17.75 25.81
C ALA A 147 -32.63 18.50 26.21
N VAL A 148 -33.78 18.04 25.72
CA VAL A 148 -35.15 17.96 26.31
C VAL A 148 -35.73 19.17 27.10
N SER A 149 -36.87 19.71 26.64
CA SER A 149 -38.19 19.53 27.30
C SER A 149 -39.36 20.09 26.47
N LEU A 150 -40.54 19.56 26.76
CA LEU A 150 -41.77 19.45 25.98
C LEU A 150 -42.63 20.73 25.89
N ALA A 151 -43.46 20.73 24.85
CA ALA A 151 -44.55 21.66 24.59
C ALA A 151 -45.67 21.63 25.65
N SER A 152 -46.36 22.76 25.81
CA SER A 152 -47.82 22.84 25.96
C SER A 152 -48.28 24.27 25.63
N SER A 153 -49.21 24.38 24.68
CA SER A 153 -49.92 25.60 24.26
C SER A 153 -51.08 25.89 25.22
N LEU A 154 -51.38 27.19 25.43
CA LEU A 154 -52.63 27.77 26.00
C LEU A 154 -53.17 27.19 27.32
#